data_AF-T2JW93-F1
#
_entry.id   AF-T2JW93-F1
#
_cell.length_a   1.000
_cell.length_b   1.000
_cell.length_c   1.000
_cell.angle_alpha   90.00
_cell.angle_beta   90.00
_cell.angle_gamma   90.00
#
_symmetry.space_group_name_H-M   'P 1'
#
loop_
_entity.id
_entity.type
_entity.pdbx_description
1 polymer ?
#
loop_
_entity_poly.entity_id
_entity_poly.type
_entity_poly.pdbx_seq_one_letter_code
_entity_poly.pdbx_strand_id
1 'polypeptide(L)'
;MANGNRLFIRECTQCHLQGKTKTNNNVSLGLEDLAGAEPRRDNLLAIVDYLKQPTSYDGEDDYTEFHVNVNRPDIYPELRDFTEEDLYDVSGYVLVAPKLDSYWGGSIYF
;
A
#
# COMPACT_ATOMS: atom_id res chain seq x y z
N MET A 1 -2.60 -14.44 4.46
CA MET A 1 -3.96 -13.83 4.34
C MET A 1 -4.51 -13.26 5.64
N ALA A 2 -4.74 -14.06 6.69
CA ALA A 2 -5.29 -13.53 7.96
C ALA A 2 -4.36 -12.49 8.63
N ASN A 3 -3.04 -12.76 8.61
CA ASN A 3 -2.04 -11.81 9.11
C ASN A 3 -1.97 -10.55 8.24
N GLY A 4 -1.89 -10.68 6.91
CA GLY A 4 -1.92 -9.54 5.98
C GLY A 4 -3.12 -8.60 6.18
N ASN A 5 -4.33 -9.15 6.33
CA ASN A 5 -5.52 -8.35 6.67
C ASN A 5 -5.36 -7.63 8.02
N ARG A 6 -4.95 -8.35 9.07
CA ARG A 6 -4.72 -7.78 10.40
C ARG A 6 -3.73 -6.62 10.37
N LEU A 7 -2.60 -6.78 9.65
CA LEU A 7 -1.59 -5.75 9.50
C LEU A 7 -2.11 -4.55 8.71
N PHE A 8 -2.84 -4.79 7.61
CA PHE A 8 -3.45 -3.74 6.81
C PHE A 8 -4.44 -2.90 7.64
N ILE A 9 -5.31 -3.56 8.42
CA ILE A 9 -6.23 -2.87 9.33
C ILE A 9 -5.46 -2.02 10.33
N ARG A 10 -4.40 -2.57 10.92
CA ARG A 10 -3.63 -1.91 11.97
C ARG A 10 -2.91 -0.66 11.47
N GLU A 11 -2.20 -0.76 10.34
CA GLU A 11 -1.26 0.29 9.90
C GLU A 11 -1.67 1.05 8.65
N CYS A 12 -2.51 0.48 7.78
CA CYS A 12 -2.79 1.08 6.46
C CYS A 12 -4.14 1.79 6.42
N THR A 13 -5.15 1.34 7.18
CA THR A 13 -6.53 1.83 7.02
C THR A 13 -6.75 3.28 7.45
N GLN A 14 -5.83 3.88 8.22
CA GLN A 14 -5.89 5.30 8.53
C GLN A 14 -5.95 6.18 7.27
N CYS A 15 -5.25 5.77 6.21
CA CYS A 15 -5.23 6.44 4.92
C CYS A 15 -5.92 5.63 3.81
N HIS A 16 -5.92 4.30 3.93
CA HIS A 16 -6.37 3.37 2.88
C HIS A 16 -7.58 2.51 3.24
N LEU A 17 -8.54 3.10 3.97
CA LEU A 17 -9.80 2.41 4.25
C LEU A 17 -10.49 1.98 2.95
N GLN A 18 -10.86 0.69 2.87
CA GLN A 18 -11.44 0.07 1.68
C GLN A 18 -10.57 0.23 0.40
N GLY A 19 -9.25 0.31 0.56
CA GLY A 19 -8.33 0.44 -0.58
C GLY A 19 -8.36 1.79 -1.26
N LYS A 20 -9.11 2.78 -0.75
CA LYS A 20 -9.10 4.15 -1.26
C LYS A 20 -7.85 4.88 -0.77
N THR A 21 -7.66 6.14 -1.12
CA THR A 21 -6.54 6.94 -0.58
C THR A 21 -7.04 8.31 -0.17
N LYS A 22 -7.05 8.59 1.14
CA LYS A 22 -7.62 9.82 1.71
C LYS A 22 -6.88 11.09 1.29
N THR A 23 -5.57 11.02 1.09
CA THR A 23 -4.70 12.18 0.79
C THR A 23 -4.52 12.44 -0.70
N ASN A 24 -4.86 11.48 -1.56
CA ASN A 24 -4.78 11.59 -3.01
C ASN A 24 -5.88 10.74 -3.65
N ASN A 25 -6.97 11.38 -4.06
CA ASN A 25 -8.15 10.69 -4.58
C ASN A 25 -7.92 10.06 -5.96
N ASN A 26 -6.82 10.36 -6.65
CA ASN A 26 -6.55 9.83 -8.00
C ASN A 26 -5.69 8.57 -7.99
N VAL A 27 -5.18 8.14 -6.83
CA VAL A 27 -4.27 6.98 -6.72
C VAL A 27 -4.75 6.07 -5.58
N SER A 28 -5.55 5.06 -5.91
CA SER A 28 -6.04 4.06 -4.95
C SER A 28 -5.22 2.76 -4.95
N LEU A 29 -5.61 1.80 -4.11
CA LEU A 29 -5.09 0.42 -4.10
C LEU A 29 -5.94 -0.52 -4.99
N GLY A 30 -6.74 0.03 -5.89
CA GLY A 30 -7.42 -0.73 -6.94
C GLY A 30 -6.42 -1.27 -7.96
N LEU A 31 -6.73 -2.42 -8.58
CA LEU A 31 -5.79 -3.08 -9.50
C LEU A 31 -5.45 -2.23 -10.74
N GLU A 32 -6.40 -1.45 -11.24
CA GLU A 32 -6.18 -0.56 -12.39
C GLU A 32 -5.18 0.56 -12.05
N ASP A 33 -5.36 1.22 -10.91
CA ASP A 33 -4.44 2.26 -10.42
C ASP A 33 -3.05 1.67 -10.12
N LEU A 34 -3.00 0.51 -9.45
CA LEU A 34 -1.74 -0.17 -9.19
C LEU A 34 -1.01 -0.55 -10.49
N ALA A 35 -1.74 -0.99 -11.52
CA ALA A 35 -1.17 -1.35 -12.81
C ALA A 35 -0.68 -0.15 -13.62
N GLY A 36 -1.23 1.04 -13.37
CA GLY A 36 -0.87 2.28 -14.08
C GLY A 36 0.29 3.06 -13.46
N ALA A 37 0.79 2.66 -12.28
CA ALA A 37 1.98 3.25 -11.67
C ALA A 37 3.26 2.87 -12.45
N GLU A 38 4.32 3.66 -12.28
CA GLU A 38 5.66 3.38 -12.80
C GLU A 38 6.68 3.20 -11.65
N PRO A 39 7.31 2.02 -11.50
CA PRO A 39 6.94 0.77 -12.15
C PRO A 39 5.57 0.26 -11.69
N ARG A 40 4.94 -0.63 -12.46
CA ARG A 40 3.62 -1.20 -12.12
C ARG A 40 3.63 -1.92 -10.75
N ARG A 41 2.61 -1.67 -9.95
CA ARG A 41 2.47 -2.13 -8.54
C ARG A 41 1.37 -3.17 -8.33
N ASP A 42 0.79 -3.72 -9.39
CA ASP A 42 -0.25 -4.75 -9.35
C ASP A 42 0.30 -6.19 -9.21
N ASN A 43 1.49 -6.32 -8.62
CA ASN A 43 2.14 -7.61 -8.36
C ASN A 43 2.83 -7.60 -6.99
N LEU A 44 3.03 -8.80 -6.44
CA LEU A 44 3.45 -8.99 -5.06
C LEU A 44 4.79 -8.31 -4.75
N LEU A 45 5.79 -8.52 -5.63
CA LEU A 45 7.14 -8.00 -5.41
C LEU A 45 7.19 -6.47 -5.49
N ALA A 46 6.41 -5.86 -6.38
CA ALA A 46 6.35 -4.41 -6.51
C ALA A 46 5.71 -3.73 -5.29
N ILE A 47 4.71 -4.34 -4.63
CA ILE A 47 4.17 -3.78 -3.39
C ILE A 47 5.16 -3.96 -2.24
N VAL A 48 5.83 -5.12 -2.16
CA VAL A 48 6.90 -5.33 -1.16
C VAL A 48 8.02 -4.31 -1.33
N ASP A 49 8.42 -4.04 -2.57
CA ASP A 49 9.40 -3.00 -2.91
C ASP A 49 8.90 -1.62 -2.51
N TYR A 50 7.65 -1.27 -2.83
CA TYR A 50 7.04 0.01 -2.43
C TYR A 50 7.00 0.21 -0.91
N LEU A 51 6.76 -0.85 -0.13
CA LEU A 51 6.77 -0.78 1.34
C LEU A 51 8.19 -0.64 1.93
N LYS A 52 9.23 -0.92 1.15
CA LYS A 52 10.64 -0.68 1.50
C LYS A 52 11.06 0.72 1.02
N GLN A 53 10.75 1.08 -0.22
CA GLN A 53 11.18 2.31 -0.87
C GLN A 53 10.03 2.92 -1.71
N PRO A 54 9.09 3.63 -1.06
CA PRO A 54 7.95 4.20 -1.76
C PRO A 54 8.38 5.33 -2.69
N THR A 55 7.74 5.41 -3.84
CA THR A 55 7.98 6.47 -4.84
C THR A 55 6.68 7.13 -5.30
N SER A 56 6.76 8.29 -5.96
CA SER A 56 5.62 8.88 -6.65
C SER A 56 4.99 7.91 -7.66
N TYR A 57 3.79 8.24 -8.14
CA TYR A 57 3.06 7.37 -9.07
C TYR A 57 3.79 7.16 -10.40
N ASP A 58 4.58 8.14 -10.84
CA ASP A 58 5.46 8.09 -12.02
C ASP A 58 6.88 7.56 -11.68
N GLY A 59 7.16 7.29 -10.41
CA GLY A 59 8.43 6.71 -9.96
C GLY A 59 9.61 7.68 -9.87
N GLU A 60 9.42 8.97 -10.15
CA GLU A 60 10.51 9.96 -10.17
C GLU A 60 10.89 10.48 -8.78
N ASP A 61 9.94 10.64 -7.88
CA ASP A 61 10.17 11.19 -6.55
C ASP A 61 10.29 10.10 -5.48
N ASP A 62 11.26 10.26 -4.59
CA ASP A 62 11.42 9.43 -3.39
C ASP A 62 10.44 9.86 -2.29
N TYR A 63 9.58 8.94 -1.85
CA TYR A 63 8.58 9.16 -0.80
C TYR A 63 8.96 8.54 0.53
N THR A 64 10.22 8.14 0.75
CA THR A 64 10.68 7.52 2.01
C THR A 64 10.48 8.41 3.25
N GLU A 65 10.30 9.73 3.08
CA GLU A 65 9.95 10.68 4.16
C GLU A 65 8.48 11.14 4.13
N PHE A 66 7.72 10.74 3.11
CA PHE A 66 6.34 11.17 2.88
C PHE A 66 5.31 10.03 2.97
N HIS A 67 5.75 8.77 2.87
CA HIS A 67 4.91 7.59 2.99
C HIS A 67 5.56 6.55 3.90
N VAL A 68 4.73 5.93 4.75
CA VAL A 68 5.16 4.88 5.69
C VAL A 68 5.93 3.78 4.95
N ASN A 69 7.09 3.41 5.47
CA ASN A 69 7.96 2.36 4.92
C ASN A 69 8.87 1.76 6.01
N VAL A 70 9.37 0.55 5.78
CA VAL A 70 10.21 -0.17 6.76
C VAL A 70 11.66 0.32 6.83
N ASN A 71 12.13 1.08 5.83
CA ASN A 71 13.51 1.55 5.77
C ASN A 71 13.74 2.81 6.64
N ARG A 72 12.68 3.50 7.05
CA ARG A 72 12.72 4.69 7.92
C ARG A 72 11.98 4.48 9.25
N PRO A 73 12.39 3.49 10.08
CA PRO A 73 11.76 3.24 11.38
C PRO A 73 11.99 4.37 12.39
N ASP A 74 12.90 5.30 12.10
CA ASP A 74 13.11 6.54 12.82
C ASP A 74 11.94 7.53 12.65
N ILE A 75 11.28 7.52 11.49
CA ILE A 75 10.10 8.35 11.18
C ILE A 75 8.81 7.56 11.42
N TYR A 76 8.79 6.29 11.02
CA TYR A 76 7.62 5.41 11.03
C TYR A 76 7.80 4.24 12.00
N PRO A 77 7.76 4.49 13.33
CA PRO A 77 7.98 3.44 14.34
C PRO A 77 6.94 2.32 14.28
N GLU A 78 5.76 2.56 13.71
CA GLU A 78 4.66 1.59 13.57
C GLU A 78 5.01 0.40 12.66
N LEU A 79 5.92 0.59 11.70
CA LEU A 79 6.40 -0.48 10.82
C LEU A 79 7.72 -1.11 11.28
N ARG A 80 8.32 -0.62 12.38
CA ARG A 80 9.66 -1.02 12.82
C ARG A 80 9.81 -2.54 13.00
N ASP A 81 8.76 -3.19 13.49
CA ASP A 81 8.79 -4.60 13.84
C ASP A 81 8.23 -5.49 12.71
N PHE A 82 7.97 -4.95 11.51
CA PHE A 82 7.55 -5.74 10.36
C PHE A 82 8.71 -6.58 9.85
N THR A 83 8.46 -7.88 9.74
CA THR A 83 9.38 -8.82 9.10
C THR A 83 9.19 -8.81 7.58
N GLU A 84 10.12 -9.44 6.85
CA GLU A 84 9.93 -9.64 5.42
C GLU A 84 8.66 -10.46 5.11
N GLU A 85 8.34 -11.46 5.94
CA GLU A 85 7.09 -12.23 5.82
C GLU A 85 5.85 -11.34 5.98
N ASP A 86 5.87 -10.40 6.94
CA ASP A 86 4.77 -9.44 7.14
C ASP A 86 4.56 -8.55 5.90
N LEU A 87 5.65 -8.12 5.24
CA LEU A 87 5.57 -7.38 3.98
C LEU A 87 4.92 -8.19 2.87
N TYR A 88 5.29 -9.46 2.72
CA TYR A 88 4.66 -10.35 1.74
C TYR A 88 3.18 -10.58 2.06
N ASP A 89 2.84 -10.77 3.33
CA ASP A 89 1.47 -11.01 3.78
C ASP A 89 0.55 -9.82 3.51
N VAL A 90 0.97 -8.60 3.87
CA VAL A 90 0.17 -7.38 3.65
C VAL A 90 0.07 -7.06 2.15
N SER A 91 1.16 -7.24 1.40
CA SER A 91 1.17 -7.06 -0.06
C SER A 91 0.23 -8.03 -0.76
N GLY A 92 0.25 -9.30 -0.34
CA GLY A 92 -0.69 -10.31 -0.84
C GLY A 92 -2.14 -9.98 -0.51
N TYR A 93 -2.41 -9.43 0.68
CA TYR A 93 -3.75 -8.97 1.04
C TYR A 93 -4.25 -7.85 0.13
N VAL A 94 -3.42 -6.84 -0.18
CA VAL A 94 -3.77 -5.73 -1.08
C VAL A 94 -4.19 -6.23 -2.47
N LEU A 95 -3.57 -7.28 -2.99
CA LEU A 95 -3.90 -7.85 -4.31
C LEU A 95 -5.11 -8.79 -4.29
N VAL A 96 -5.48 -9.34 -3.12
CA VAL A 96 -6.62 -10.23 -2.96
C VAL A 96 -7.90 -9.46 -2.61
N ALA A 97 -7.79 -8.40 -1.81
CA ALA A 97 -8.94 -7.60 -1.37
C ALA A 97 -9.85 -7.10 -2.52
N PRO A 98 -9.34 -6.60 -3.67
CA PRO A 98 -10.17 -6.23 -4.82
C PRO A 98 -11.01 -7.37 -5.41
N LYS A 99 -10.60 -8.62 -5.18
CA LYS A 99 -11.35 -9.81 -5.64
C LYS A 99 -12.48 -10.21 -4.70
N LEU A 100 -12.47 -9.69 -3.47
CA LEU A 100 -13.42 -10.01 -2.41
C LEU A 100 -14.43 -8.89 -2.14
N ASP A 101 -14.06 -7.64 -2.41
CA ASP A 101 -14.91 -6.47 -2.25
C ASP A 101 -14.96 -5.66 -3.54
N SER A 102 -16.14 -5.60 -4.18
CA SER A 102 -16.36 -4.80 -5.40
C SER A 102 -16.24 -3.30 -5.18
N TYR A 103 -16.23 -2.84 -3.92
CA TYR A 103 -16.08 -1.43 -3.56
C TYR A 103 -14.63 -1.07 -3.19
N TRP A 104 -13.69 -2.01 -3.32
CA TRP A 104 -12.28 -1.78 -3.04
C TRP A 104 -11.65 -0.83 -4.06
N GLY A 105 -10.91 0.16 -3.59
CA GLY A 105 -10.25 1.15 -4.42
C GLY A 105 -11.18 2.25 -4.92
N GLY A 106 -10.71 2.96 -5.94
CA GLY A 106 -11.40 4.11 -6.53
C GLY A 106 -11.21 5.41 -5.75
N SER A 107 -11.76 6.48 -6.31
CA SER A 107 -11.63 7.84 -5.80
C SER A 107 -12.68 8.17 -4.73
N ILE A 108 -12.28 8.94 -3.73
CA ILE A 108 -13.21 9.55 -2.77
C ILE A 108 -13.64 10.90 -3.35
N TYR A 109 -14.91 11.04 -3.72
CA TYR A 109 -15.52 12.33 -4.07
C TYR A 109 -16.51 12.73 -2.97
N PHE A 110 -16.48 14.00 -2.57
CA PHE A 110 -17.43 14.60 -1.62
C PHE A 110 -18.47 15.45 -2.36
#